data_AF-A0A5C8Q0A5-F1
#
_entry.id   AF-A0A5C8Q0A5-F1
#
_cell.length_a   1.000
_cell.length_b   1.000
_cell.length_c   1.000
_cell.angle_alpha   90.00
_cell.angle_beta   90.00
_cell.angle_gamma   90.00
#
_symmetry.space_group_name_H-M   'P 1'
#
loop_
_entity.id
_entity.type
_entity.pdbx_description
1 polymer ?
#
loop_
_entity_poly.entity_id
_entity_poly.type
_entity_poly.pdbx_seq_one_letter_code
_entity_poly.pdbx_strand_id
1 'polypeptide(L)'
;MMLADGGQAIADLAVLRDQGEVFGPVASTPTAWRLLADIDETALARLASARAQAREVAWPQAAEHGEGIPAVRTAGHMLPGLVLDLDATLITCHSEKQQAAPT
;
A
#
# COMPACT_ATOMS: atom_id res chain seq x y z
N MET A 1 -3.83 0.97 11.78
CA MET A 1 -4.80 -0.13 11.80
C MET A 1 -5.72 0.04 10.59
N MET A 2 -5.19 -0.28 9.40
CA MET A 2 -5.91 -0.19 8.11
C MET A 2 -5.19 -1.10 7.10
N LEU A 3 -3.86 -1.12 7.17
CA LEU A 3 -3.02 -2.08 6.43
C LEU A 3 -3.17 -3.53 6.93
N ALA A 4 -3.58 -3.74 8.18
CA ALA A 4 -3.82 -5.06 8.76
C ALA A 4 -5.27 -5.58 8.54
N ASP A 5 -6.23 -4.67 8.28
CA ASP A 5 -7.65 -5.00 8.08
C ASP A 5 -8.06 -5.04 6.59
N GLY A 6 -7.09 -4.98 5.67
CA GLY A 6 -7.36 -5.06 4.23
C GLY A 6 -7.85 -3.78 3.56
N GLY A 7 -7.55 -2.60 4.11
CA GLY A 7 -7.80 -1.34 3.42
C GLY A 7 -6.93 -1.23 2.16
N GLN A 8 -7.57 -1.10 1.01
CA GLN A 8 -6.93 -1.03 -0.31
C GLN A 8 -6.91 0.40 -0.86
N ALA A 9 -7.74 1.30 -0.32
CA ALA A 9 -7.81 2.69 -0.74
C ALA A 9 -8.14 3.64 0.43
N ILE A 10 -7.77 4.93 0.28
CA ILE A 10 -8.17 5.99 1.23
C ILE A 10 -9.70 6.14 1.30
N ALA A 11 -10.42 5.75 0.24
CA ALA A 11 -11.88 5.73 0.22
C ALA A 11 -12.47 4.78 1.28
N ASP A 12 -11.73 3.74 1.68
CA ASP A 12 -12.19 2.75 2.66
C ASP A 12 -12.32 3.35 4.07
N LEU A 13 -11.80 4.56 4.32
CA LEU A 13 -12.09 5.33 5.53
C LEU A 13 -13.59 5.56 5.73
N ALA A 14 -14.38 5.61 4.64
CA ALA A 14 -15.83 5.72 4.74
C ALA A 14 -16.44 4.51 5.47
N VAL A 15 -15.97 3.30 5.14
CA VAL A 15 -16.45 2.04 5.75
C VAL A 15 -16.13 1.98 7.25
N LEU A 16 -14.95 2.48 7.64
CA LEU A 16 -14.55 2.54 9.06
C LEU A 16 -15.39 3.56 9.84
N ARG A 17 -15.68 4.71 9.22
CA ARG A 17 -16.49 5.76 9.84
C ARG A 17 -17.94 5.33 10.06
N ASP A 18 -18.47 4.50 9.17
CA ASP A 18 -19.83 3.93 9.31
C ASP A 18 -19.91 2.91 10.47
N GLN A 19 -18.77 2.53 11.07
CA GLN A 19 -18.64 1.60 12.20
C GLN A 19 -18.02 2.29 13.45
N GLY A 20 -18.49 3.50 13.76
CA GLY A 20 -17.94 4.33 14.83
C GLY A 20 -17.95 3.70 16.24
N GLU A 21 -18.80 2.71 16.51
CA GLU A 21 -18.81 1.98 17.79
C GLU A 21 -17.55 1.13 18.00
N VAL A 22 -16.94 0.63 16.93
CA VAL A 22 -15.73 -0.21 16.97
C VAL A 22 -14.46 0.65 16.85
N PHE A 23 -14.47 1.62 15.94
CA PHE A 23 -13.27 2.37 15.56
C PHE A 23 -13.17 3.76 16.17
N GLY A 24 -14.22 4.24 16.84
CA GLY A 24 -14.29 5.60 17.35
C GLY A 24 -14.32 6.66 16.23
N PRO A 25 -13.89 7.90 16.52
CA PRO A 25 -13.85 8.97 15.52
C PRO A 25 -12.87 8.67 14.38
N VAL A 26 -13.39 8.59 13.15
CA VAL A 26 -12.59 8.38 11.92
C VAL A 26 -12.59 9.65 11.07
N ALA A 27 -11.40 10.01 10.56
CA ALA A 27 -11.25 11.18 9.69
C ALA A 27 -12.02 11.00 8.37
N SER A 28 -12.58 12.10 7.85
CA SER A 28 -13.15 12.11 6.50
C SER A 28 -12.06 11.95 5.44
N THR A 29 -12.40 11.42 4.27
CA THR A 29 -11.47 11.31 3.13
C THR A 29 -10.78 12.63 2.77
N PRO A 30 -11.48 13.78 2.66
CA PRO A 30 -10.81 15.07 2.44
C PRO A 30 -9.85 15.48 3.56
N THR A 31 -10.18 15.19 4.82
CA THR A 31 -9.30 15.48 5.96
C THR A 31 -8.03 14.63 5.90
N ALA A 32 -8.16 13.34 5.59
CA ALA A 32 -7.01 12.45 5.42
C ALA A 32 -6.10 12.92 4.27
N TRP A 33 -6.67 13.32 3.14
CA TRP A 33 -5.90 13.84 2.01
C TRP A 33 -5.11 15.11 2.33
N ARG A 34 -5.69 16.06 3.07
CA ARG A 34 -4.95 17.27 3.50
C ARG A 34 -3.77 16.93 4.39
N LEU A 35 -3.98 16.03 5.36
CA LEU A 35 -2.89 15.56 6.22
C LEU A 35 -1.76 14.94 5.39
N LEU A 36 -2.09 14.09 4.41
CA LEU A 36 -1.10 13.47 3.53
C LEU A 36 -0.35 14.51 2.67
N ALA A 37 -1.05 15.53 2.18
CA ALA A 37 -0.45 16.61 1.42
C ALA A 37 0.52 17.47 2.25
N ASP A 38 0.29 17.56 3.56
CA ASP A 38 1.13 18.32 4.50
C ASP A 38 2.31 17.49 5.07
N ILE A 39 2.47 16.22 4.67
CA ILE A 39 3.60 15.39 5.11
C ILE A 39 4.90 15.94 4.50
N ASP A 40 5.82 16.34 5.36
CA ASP A 40 7.18 16.71 4.98
C ASP A 40 8.13 15.49 4.93
N GLU A 41 9.34 15.72 4.44
CA GLU A 41 10.36 14.68 4.30
C GLU A 41 10.75 14.02 5.63
N THR A 42 10.72 14.79 6.73
CA THR A 42 11.06 14.29 8.06
C THR A 42 10.00 13.33 8.57
N ALA A 43 8.73 13.71 8.43
CA ALA A 43 7.59 12.86 8.74
C ALA A 43 7.57 11.62 7.86
N LEU A 44 7.86 11.76 6.57
CA LEU A 44 7.95 10.64 5.63
C LEU A 44 9.03 9.62 6.04
N ALA A 45 10.22 10.10 6.41
CA ALA A 45 11.30 9.24 6.89
C ALA A 45 10.92 8.49 8.18
N ARG A 46 10.25 9.18 9.11
CA ARG A 46 9.75 8.56 10.35
C ARG A 46 8.69 7.49 10.07
N LEU A 47 7.76 7.75 9.14
CA LEU A 47 6.75 6.78 8.71
C LEU A 47 7.40 5.55 8.06
N ALA A 48 8.42 5.75 7.23
CA ALA A 48 9.18 4.65 6.61
C ALA A 48 9.86 3.78 7.67
N SER A 49 10.50 4.40 8.67
CA SER A 49 11.14 3.69 9.79
C SER A 49 10.13 2.91 10.63
N ALA A 50 9.01 3.54 11.01
CA ALA A 50 7.95 2.89 11.76
C ALA A 50 7.35 1.68 11.01
N ARG A 51 7.16 1.81 9.69
CA ARG A 51 6.67 0.70 8.86
C ARG A 51 7.69 -0.44 8.77
N ALA A 52 8.98 -0.13 8.71
CA ALA A 52 10.03 -1.16 8.73
C ALA A 52 10.01 -1.94 10.05
N GLN A 53 9.97 -1.25 11.18
CA GLN A 53 9.88 -1.87 12.52
C GLN A 53 8.63 -2.73 12.67
N ALA A 54 7.48 -2.25 12.21
CA ALA A 54 6.24 -3.05 12.25
C ALA A 54 6.36 -4.33 11.39
N ARG A 55 7.02 -4.27 10.22
CA ARG A 55 7.21 -5.43 9.35
C ARG A 55 8.19 -6.46 9.92
N GLU A 56 9.22 -6.00 10.63
CA GLU A 56 10.16 -6.89 11.33
C GLU A 56 9.44 -7.80 12.35
N VAL A 57 8.33 -7.33 12.92
CA VAL A 57 7.50 -8.13 13.85
C VAL A 57 6.43 -8.93 13.10
N ALA A 58 5.72 -8.31 12.17
CA ALA A 58 4.56 -8.93 11.51
C ALA A 58 4.94 -10.11 10.60
N TRP A 59 6.09 -10.05 9.91
CA TRP A 59 6.48 -11.11 8.96
C TRP A 59 6.81 -12.44 9.65
N PRO A 60 7.65 -12.46 10.72
CA PRO A 60 7.87 -13.69 11.48
C PRO A 60 6.58 -14.25 12.07
N GLN A 61 5.71 -13.40 12.61
CA GLN A 61 4.43 -13.84 13.17
C GLN A 61 3.54 -14.49 12.11
N ALA A 62 3.43 -13.93 10.91
CA ALA A 62 2.69 -14.56 9.81
C ALA A 62 3.26 -15.94 9.46
N ALA A 63 4.60 -16.04 9.38
CA ALA A 63 5.27 -17.30 9.11
C ALA A 63 5.05 -18.35 10.22
N GLU A 64 5.04 -17.96 11.49
CA GLU A 64 4.78 -18.83 12.64
C GLU A 64 3.35 -19.41 12.63
N HIS A 65 2.36 -18.64 12.18
CA HIS A 65 0.96 -19.10 12.08
C HIS A 65 0.70 -20.00 10.86
N GLY A 66 1.72 -20.30 10.06
CA GLY A 66 1.59 -21.07 8.82
C GLY A 66 0.92 -20.27 7.69
N GLU A 67 0.69 -18.98 7.90
CA GLU A 67 0.25 -18.04 6.86
C GLU A 67 1.48 -17.63 6.06
N GLY A 68 1.83 -18.45 5.07
CA GLY A 68 2.81 -18.07 4.05
C GLY A 68 2.34 -16.86 3.24
N ILE A 69 3.12 -16.44 2.24
CA ILE A 69 2.70 -15.37 1.33
C ILE A 69 1.34 -15.75 0.72
N PRO A 70 0.29 -14.92 0.89
CA PRO A 70 -1.04 -15.24 0.41
C PRO A 70 -1.04 -15.53 -1.09
N ALA A 71 -1.74 -16.58 -1.49
CA ALA A 71 -1.86 -16.92 -2.89
C ALA A 71 -2.78 -15.91 -3.59
N VAL A 72 -2.30 -15.32 -4.69
CA VAL A 72 -3.05 -14.27 -5.41
C VAL A 72 -3.97 -14.90 -6.44
N ARG A 73 -5.24 -14.45 -6.45
CA ARG A 73 -6.24 -14.87 -7.43
C ARG A 73 -6.54 -13.73 -8.39
N THR A 74 -6.60 -14.02 -9.69
CA THR A 74 -7.08 -13.08 -10.71
C THR A 74 -8.00 -13.80 -11.69
N ALA A 75 -9.11 -13.16 -12.05
CA ALA A 75 -10.14 -13.74 -12.92
C ALA A 75 -10.58 -15.17 -12.53
N GLY A 76 -10.60 -15.49 -11.23
CA GLY A 76 -10.97 -16.82 -10.71
C GLY A 76 -9.84 -17.86 -10.71
N HIS A 77 -8.65 -17.53 -11.23
CA HIS A 77 -7.50 -18.41 -11.29
C HIS A 77 -6.47 -18.08 -10.22
N MET A 78 -5.80 -19.11 -9.69
CA MET A 78 -4.65 -18.93 -8.81
C MET A 78 -3.40 -18.64 -9.64
N LEU A 79 -2.67 -17.58 -9.29
CA LEU A 79 -1.39 -17.28 -9.92
C LEU A 79 -0.28 -18.09 -9.23
N PRO A 80 0.54 -18.87 -9.98
CA PRO A 80 1.66 -19.59 -9.39
C PRO A 80 2.81 -18.63 -9.05
N GLY A 81 3.51 -18.92 -7.95
CA GLY A 81 4.71 -18.18 -7.55
C GLY A 81 4.44 -16.91 -6.75
N LEU A 82 5.48 -16.08 -6.62
CA LEU A 82 5.41 -14.80 -5.93
C LEU A 82 4.84 -13.73 -6.86
N VAL A 83 3.76 -13.08 -6.44
CA VAL A 83 3.18 -11.93 -7.14
C VAL A 83 3.64 -10.65 -6.46
N LEU A 84 4.26 -9.77 -7.23
CA LEU A 84 4.62 -8.42 -6.79
C LEU A 84 3.59 -7.46 -7.35
N ASP A 85 2.79 -6.86 -6.47
CA ASP A 85 1.88 -5.78 -6.83
C ASP A 85 2.65 -4.45 -6.89
N LEU A 86 2.55 -3.75 -8.01
CA LEU A 86 3.31 -2.53 -8.28
C LEU A 86 2.35 -1.44 -8.77
N ASP A 87 2.08 -0.46 -7.92
CA ASP A 87 1.41 0.77 -8.31
C ASP A 87 2.37 1.66 -9.10
N ALA A 88 2.32 1.58 -10.43
CA ALA A 88 3.13 2.39 -11.32
C ALA A 88 2.27 3.41 -12.07
N THR A 89 2.67 4.68 -12.04
CA THR A 89 2.17 5.67 -13.00
C THR A 89 3.04 5.62 -14.25
N LEU A 90 2.45 5.33 -15.40
CA LEU A 90 3.16 5.42 -16.69
C LEU A 90 3.44 6.89 -16.98
N ILE A 91 4.72 7.27 -16.93
CA ILE A 91 5.17 8.59 -17.35
C ILE A 91 5.72 8.46 -18.77
N THR A 92 5.15 9.19 -19.72
CA THR A 92 5.70 9.28 -21.07
C THR A 92 6.97 10.12 -21.04
N CYS A 93 8.11 9.45 -20.88
CA CYS A 93 9.42 10.08 -21.04
C CYS A 93 9.81 10.03 -22.53
N HIS A 94 9.67 11.15 -23.23
CA HIS A 94 10.26 11.31 -24.57
C HIS A 94 11.75 11.57 -24.40
N SER A 95 12.58 10.74 -25.04
CA SER A 95 14.00 11.00 -25.21
C SER A 95 14.31 10.93 -26.70
N GLU A 96 14.86 12.00 -27.25
CA GLU A 96 15.51 11.98 -28.56
C GLU A 96 16.68 10.99 -28.46
N LYS A 97 16.48 9.76 -28.94
CA LYS A 97 17.55 8.76 -28.97
C LYS A 97 18.67 9.26 -29.88
N GLN A 98 19.71 9.83 -29.30
CA GLN A 98 20.96 10.06 -30.00
C GLN A 98 21.65 8.70 -30.12
N GLN A 99 21.86 8.23 -31.36
CA GLN A 99 22.49 6.93 -31.72
C GLN A 99 21.58 5.69 -31.71
N ALA A 100 20.30 5.81 -32.07
CA ALA A 100 19.54 4.61 -32.46
C ALA A 100 20.09 4.06 -33.80
N ALA A 101 20.82 2.95 -33.76
CA ALA A 101 21.22 2.24 -34.98
C ALA A 101 19.97 1.70 -35.70
N PRO A 102 19.87 1.83 -37.04
CA PRO A 102 18.78 1.22 -37.80
C PRO A 102 18.89 -0.30 -37.71
N THR A 103 17.77 -0.96 -37.42
CA THR A 103 17.61 -2.42 -37.56
C THR A 103 17.37 -2.79 -39.01
#